data_AF-S6TB94-F1
#
_entry.id   AF-S6TB94-F1
#
_cell.length_a   1.000
_cell.length_b   1.000
_cell.length_c   1.000
_cell.angle_alpha   90.00
_cell.angle_beta   90.00
_cell.angle_gamma   90.00
#
_symmetry.space_group_name_H-M   'P 1'
#
loop_
_entity.id
_entity.type
_entity.pdbx_description
1 polymer ?
#
loop_
_entity_poly.entity_id
_entity_poly.type
_entity_poly.pdbx_seq_one_letter_code
_entity_poly.pdbx_strand_id
1 'polypeptide(L)' 'GQARSAVRFGHPSGTLRVGAQALQGASGWKVTKALMSRSARVLMEGWVRVPQQGD' A
#
# COMPACT_ATOMS: atom_id res chain seq x y z
N GLY A 1 3.31 9.04 -26.55
CA GLY A 1 3.54 8.03 -25.49
C GLY A 1 2.21 7.66 -24.85
N GLN A 2 2.00 6.40 -24.50
CA GLN A 2 0.75 5.96 -23.84
C GLN A 2 0.82 6.17 -22.32
N ALA A 3 -0.33 6.52 -21.71
CA ALA A 3 -0.44 6.64 -20.26
C ALA A 3 -0.21 5.26 -19.62
N ARG A 4 0.84 5.15 -18.82
CA ARG A 4 1.14 3.92 -18.06
C ARG A 4 0.25 3.92 -16.82
N SER A 5 -0.65 2.95 -16.72
CA SER A 5 -1.50 2.73 -15.53
C SER A 5 -0.70 2.23 -14.30
N ALA A 6 0.55 1.82 -14.50
CA ALA A 6 1.48 1.45 -13.45
C ALA A 6 2.94 1.75 -13.83
N VAL A 7 3.75 2.03 -12.82
CA VAL A 7 5.20 2.22 -12.94
C VAL A 7 5.93 1.31 -11.96
N ARG A 8 7.20 1.02 -12.26
CA ARG A 8 8.11 0.35 -11.34
C ARG A 8 9.24 1.32 -11.02
N PHE A 9 9.42 1.64 -9.75
CA PHE A 9 10.50 2.51 -9.29
C PHE A 9 11.50 1.74 -8.42
N GLY A 10 12.75 2.19 -8.42
CA GLY A 10 13.82 1.62 -7.60
C GLY A 10 13.77 2.14 -6.15
N HIS A 11 14.14 1.28 -5.21
CA HIS A 11 14.25 1.53 -3.78
C HIS A 11 15.55 0.87 -3.27
N PRO A 12 16.20 1.34 -2.19
CA PRO A 12 17.40 0.69 -1.66
C PRO A 12 17.28 -0.82 -1.43
N SER A 13 16.06 -1.31 -1.14
CA SER A 13 15.78 -2.74 -0.95
C SER A 13 15.22 -3.47 -2.19
N GLY A 14 15.23 -2.87 -3.38
CA GLY A 14 14.77 -3.49 -4.62
C GLY A 14 13.89 -2.60 -5.51
N THR A 15 12.77 -3.14 -6.02
CA THR A 15 11.83 -2.36 -6.84
C THR A 15 10.40 -2.51 -6.36
N LEU A 16 9.59 -1.48 -6.57
CA LEU A 16 8.17 -1.52 -6.25
C LEU A 16 7.34 -1.15 -7.49
N ARG A 17 6.40 -2.03 -7.86
CA ARG A 17 5.39 -1.73 -8.87
C ARG A 17 4.20 -1.07 -8.19
N VAL A 18 3.83 0.12 -8.65
CA VAL A 18 2.67 0.87 -8.17
C VAL A 18 1.80 1.28 -9.34
N GLY A 19 0.50 1.23 -9.16
CA GLY A 19 -0.50 1.68 -10.13
C GLY A 19 -1.37 2.78 -9.55
N ALA A 20 -1.95 3.60 -10.42
CA ALA A 20 -2.94 4.60 -10.03
C ALA A 20 -3.98 4.79 -11.13
N GLN A 21 -5.20 5.13 -10.73
CA GLN A 21 -6.23 5.63 -11.64
C GLN A 21 -6.51 7.08 -11.28
N ALA A 22 -6.41 7.97 -12.26
CA ALA A 22 -6.76 9.38 -12.12
C ALA A 22 -7.78 9.78 -13.19
N LEU A 23 -8.74 10.62 -12.79
CA LEU A 23 -9.76 11.17 -13.66
C LEU A 23 -9.64 12.70 -13.61
N GLN A 24 -9.75 13.35 -14.77
CA GLN A 24 -9.87 14.80 -14.87
C GLN A 24 -11.37 15.16 -14.79
N GLY A 25 -11.74 15.92 -13.77
CA GLY A 25 -13.08 16.49 -13.62
C GLY A 25 -13.07 18.02 -13.78
N ALA A 26 -14.24 18.65 -13.60
CA ALA A 26 -14.39 20.10 -13.71
C ALA A 26 -13.49 20.89 -12.75
N SER A 27 -13.17 20.32 -11.58
CA SER A 27 -12.29 20.91 -10.56
C SER A 27 -10.83 20.43 -10.66
N GLY A 28 -10.43 19.80 -11.77
CA GLY A 28 -9.08 19.28 -11.98
C GLY A 28 -8.93 17.77 -11.78
N TRP A 29 -7.69 17.34 -11.55
CA TRP A 29 -7.34 15.92 -11.46
C TRP A 29 -7.68 15.33 -10.09
N LYS A 30 -8.34 14.17 -10.10
CA LYS A 30 -8.64 13.38 -8.90
C LYS A 30 -8.11 11.96 -9.07
N VAL A 31 -7.27 11.51 -8.14
CA VAL A 31 -6.86 10.11 -8.04
C VAL A 31 -7.99 9.31 -7.40
N THR A 32 -8.52 8.31 -8.11
CA THR A 32 -9.64 7.48 -7.64
C THR A 32 -9.18 6.13 -7.10
N LYS A 33 -7.99 5.67 -7.52
CA LYS A 33 -7.40 4.42 -7.03
C LYS A 33 -5.88 4.54 -6.92
N ALA A 34 -5.34 3.90 -5.89
CA ALA A 34 -3.91 3.56 -5.78
C ALA A 34 -3.81 2.04 -5.63
N LEU A 35 -2.89 1.41 -6.36
CA LEU A 35 -2.72 -0.04 -6.41
C LEU A 35 -1.27 -0.41 -6.11
N MET A 36 -1.10 -1.41 -5.26
CA MET A 36 0.20 -2.02 -4.94
C MET A 36 0.00 -3.46 -4.50
N SER A 37 1.03 -4.28 -4.64
CA SER A 37 1.02 -5.66 -4.10
C SER A 37 1.73 -5.68 -2.74
N ARG A 38 1.13 -6.38 -1.78
CA ARG A 38 1.72 -6.68 -0.46
C ARG A 38 1.48 -8.15 -0.16
N SER A 39 2.35 -8.76 0.62
CA SER A 39 2.15 -10.10 1.18
C SER A 39 1.87 -10.01 2.67
N ALA A 40 1.21 -11.02 3.21
CA ALA A 40 0.96 -11.18 4.64
C ALA A 40 1.23 -12.63 5.04
N ARG A 41 1.63 -12.85 6.29
CA ARG A 41 1.77 -14.17 6.89
C ARG A 41 1.45 -14.11 8.37
N VAL A 42 0.87 -15.19 8.92
CA VAL A 42 0.82 -15.39 10.37
C VAL A 42 2.24 -15.66 10.86
N LEU A 43 2.68 -14.89 11.87
CA LEU A 43 3.99 -15.10 12.50
C LEU A 43 3.87 -15.93 13.78
N MET A 44 2.87 -15.62 14.62
CA MET A 44 2.53 -16.38 15.81
C MET A 44 1.01 -16.45 15.96
N GLU A 45 0.53 -17.57 16.48
CA GLU A 45 -0.86 -17.80 16.88
C GLU A 45 -0.87 -18.23 18.35
N GLY A 46 -1.76 -17.63 19.15
CA GLY A 46 -1.81 -17.84 20.59
C GLY A 46 -2.25 -16.58 21.34
N TRP A 47 -1.93 -16.52 22.63
CA TRP A 47 -2.34 -15.44 23.52
C TRP A 47 -1.15 -14.59 23.97
N VAL A 48 -1.19 -13.29 23.68
CA VAL A 48 -0.32 -12.32 24.36
C VAL A 48 -0.85 -12.13 25.77
N ARG A 49 0.04 -12.24 26.78
CA ARG A 49 -0.29 -11.99 28.18
C ARG A 49 0.29 -10.64 28.61
N VAL A 50 -0.44 -9.92 29.47
CA VAL A 50 -0.01 -8.66 30.06
C VAL A 50 -0.05 -8.75 31.60
N PRO A 51 0.73 -7.95 32.33
CA PRO A 51 0.65 -7.88 33.79
C PRO A 51 -0.75 -7.45 34.26
N GLN A 52 -1.16 -7.92 35.44
CA GLN A 52 -2.35 -7.39 36.12
C GLN A 52 -2.02 -5.97 36.61
N GLN A 53 -2.93 -5.01 36.40
CA GLN A 53 -2.83 -3.73 37.09
C GLN A 53 -2.95 -4.01 38.59
N GLY A 54 -1.91 -3.65 39.35
CA GLY A 54 -1.96 -3.68 40.81
C GLY A 54 -3.00 -2.69 41.32
N ASP A 55 -3.58 -3.01 42.48
CA ASP A 55 -4.49 -2.15 43.23
C ASP A 55 -3.87 -0.79 43.59
#